data_AF-A0A267ES77-F1
#
_entry.id   AF-A0A267ES77-F1
#
_cell.length_a   1.000
_cell.length_b   1.000
_cell.length_c   1.000
_cell.angle_alpha   90.00
_cell.angle_beta   90.00
_cell.angle_gamma   90.00
#
_symmetry.space_group_name_H-M   'P 1'
#
loop_
_entity.id
_entity.type
_entity.pdbx_description
1 polymer ?
#
loop_
_entity_poly.entity_id
_entity_poly.type
_entity_poly.pdbx_seq_one_letter_code
_entity_poly.pdbx_strand_id
1 'polypeptide(L)'
;TERPLAEKVEELRNKINLLEGDRKAYYENSYYTQKQNKEKIGQLRKENKDLRKQLKDRLSADDHVINQAFQDRPVERAALSNKTGRDAIQTMDYKVSDTKKKLNALKHMTAVKQRKLDELQQENKEMEQDAEEAKATEEGESYEGRRLRDLENKMDKTNMKLKEAEHIKRTYEQIKSRLQEDHLSFGNTLDAMEAEIREGREEISELERTAEEANRSKEEAAHKLKKMEETVYTERKRREQEIHKLKSEADEKRLQYEKMERRQAQRDSTQDQGPERTSSSLGDSQQEKITDLQEAFKRIKEATGVSDLNEVVIRFENQGSTREHLEELKKDSEKETQRLRAERDTLKTQFDDVKYSGECKLSSGQKILENYQTQLRREEEDRAAVEQELESASKVLVQCKAGVDHLHEKLSHIKVARSHAAQAQIDPSSDAYVLDVLGKCEERLLKLMAELEKEDVEAELKAMRAEEFNQQVESKLPQHNVRISLAGQSREKSYDDDSDSAEDDGEVLSRAAVKKQSQQLIDQKTKKRVARKKKTKK
;
A
#
# COMPACT_ATOMS: atom_id res chain seq x y z
N THR A 1 -153.98 22.85 78.67
CA THR A 1 -154.74 24.11 78.50
C THR A 1 -154.33 24.72 77.17
N GLU A 2 -155.15 24.51 76.15
CA GLU A 2 -154.89 24.99 74.78
C GLU A 2 -155.00 26.53 74.72
N ARG A 3 -153.96 27.19 74.19
CA ARG A 3 -153.91 28.64 73.99
C ARG A 3 -154.89 29.08 72.90
N PRO A 4 -155.56 30.25 73.04
CA PRO A 4 -156.58 30.71 72.11
C PRO A 4 -156.04 30.94 70.68
N LEU A 5 -156.83 30.55 69.69
CA LEU A 5 -156.48 30.49 68.26
C LEU A 5 -155.97 31.82 67.67
N ALA A 6 -156.34 32.96 68.27
CA ALA A 6 -155.97 34.29 67.81
C ALA A 6 -154.46 34.59 67.97
N GLU A 7 -153.84 34.17 69.08
CA GLU A 7 -152.40 34.35 69.31
C GLU A 7 -151.55 33.55 68.31
N LYS A 8 -152.01 32.34 67.94
CA LYS A 8 -151.34 31.50 66.92
C LYS A 8 -151.36 32.13 65.53
N VAL A 9 -152.42 32.83 65.16
CA VAL A 9 -152.51 33.52 63.85
C VAL A 9 -151.59 34.75 63.83
N GLU A 10 -151.49 35.47 64.94
CA GLU A 10 -150.60 36.62 65.05
C GLU A 10 -149.11 36.22 65.10
N GLU A 11 -148.76 35.13 65.80
CA GLU A 11 -147.43 34.52 65.73
C GLU A 11 -147.07 34.07 64.31
N LEU A 12 -148.00 33.44 63.58
CA LEU A 12 -147.76 33.01 62.19
C LEU A 12 -147.59 34.21 61.25
N ARG A 13 -148.36 35.29 61.43
CA ARG A 13 -148.18 36.53 60.65
C ARG A 13 -146.84 37.20 60.94
N ASN A 14 -146.44 37.27 62.21
CA ASN A 14 -145.12 37.80 62.60
C ASN A 14 -143.98 36.94 62.05
N LYS A 15 -144.15 35.61 62.01
CA LYS A 15 -143.18 34.68 61.43
C LYS A 15 -143.07 34.81 59.90
N ILE A 16 -144.19 35.02 59.22
CA ILE A 16 -144.19 35.31 57.77
C ILE A 16 -143.49 36.64 57.48
N ASN A 17 -143.81 37.70 58.22
CA ASN A 17 -143.17 39.00 58.05
C ASN A 17 -141.65 38.95 58.32
N LEU A 18 -141.21 38.17 59.32
CA LEU A 18 -139.79 37.95 59.59
C LEU A 18 -139.10 37.18 58.46
N LEU A 19 -139.73 36.12 57.94
CA LEU A 19 -139.20 35.36 56.79
C LEU A 19 -139.16 36.20 55.51
N GLU A 20 -140.13 37.08 55.29
CA GLU A 20 -140.12 38.02 54.16
C GLU A 20 -139.04 39.09 54.34
N GLY A 21 -138.83 39.59 55.56
CA GLY A 21 -137.74 40.50 55.92
C GLY A 21 -136.37 39.87 55.70
N ASP A 22 -136.16 38.64 56.20
CA ASP A 22 -134.93 37.89 56.00
C ASP A 22 -134.70 37.61 54.51
N ARG A 23 -135.72 37.14 53.80
CA ARG A 23 -135.63 36.88 52.35
C ARG A 23 -135.25 38.16 51.59
N LYS A 24 -135.81 39.31 51.96
CA LYS A 24 -135.47 40.60 51.37
C LYS A 24 -134.02 41.00 51.72
N ALA A 25 -133.60 40.87 52.97
CA ALA A 25 -132.22 41.16 53.40
C ALA A 25 -131.19 40.23 52.72
N TYR A 26 -131.51 38.95 52.53
CA TYR A 26 -130.68 38.01 51.78
C TYR A 26 -130.57 38.39 50.30
N TYR A 27 -131.67 38.78 49.65
CA TYR A 27 -131.60 39.25 48.27
C TYR A 27 -130.85 40.56 48.14
N GLU A 28 -131.06 41.51 49.05
CA GLU A 28 -130.34 42.79 49.06
C GLU A 28 -128.84 42.58 49.32
N ASN A 29 -128.46 41.71 50.25
CA ASN A 29 -127.05 41.37 50.51
C ASN A 29 -126.43 40.57 49.35
N SER A 30 -127.16 39.63 48.75
CA SER A 30 -126.71 38.90 47.55
C SER A 30 -126.54 39.85 46.35
N TYR A 31 -127.44 40.81 46.20
CA TYR A 31 -127.36 41.80 45.13
C TYR A 31 -126.20 42.77 45.36
N TYR A 32 -126.01 43.21 46.62
CA TYR A 32 -124.89 44.05 47.03
C TYR A 32 -123.54 43.36 46.83
N THR A 33 -123.39 42.10 47.28
CA THR A 33 -122.18 41.30 47.06
C THR A 33 -121.95 41.02 45.58
N GLN A 34 -122.99 40.77 44.78
CA GLN A 34 -122.85 40.61 43.33
C GLN A 34 -122.40 41.91 42.67
N LYS A 35 -122.88 43.08 43.13
CA LYS A 35 -122.44 44.38 42.67
C LYS A 35 -120.97 44.63 43.03
N GLN A 36 -120.57 44.40 44.28
CA GLN A 36 -119.17 44.50 44.71
C GLN A 36 -118.25 43.56 43.92
N ASN A 37 -118.68 42.31 43.67
CA ASN A 37 -117.92 41.36 42.86
C ASN A 37 -117.78 41.84 41.41
N LYS A 38 -118.84 42.40 40.81
CA LYS A 38 -118.77 43.01 39.47
C LYS A 38 -117.80 44.19 39.43
N GLU A 39 -117.82 45.05 40.45
CA GLU A 39 -116.89 46.18 40.57
C GLU A 39 -115.44 45.71 40.72
N LYS A 40 -115.18 44.69 41.56
CA LYS A 40 -113.85 44.11 41.76
C LYS A 40 -113.31 43.41 40.51
N ILE A 41 -114.15 42.67 39.79
CA ILE A 41 -113.77 42.11 38.48
C ILE A 41 -113.44 43.23 37.48
N GLY A 42 -114.20 44.34 37.51
CA GLY A 42 -113.92 45.52 36.71
C GLY A 42 -112.56 46.14 37.02
N GLN A 43 -112.21 46.27 38.30
CA GLN A 43 -110.89 46.75 38.74
C GLN A 43 -109.76 45.80 38.30
N LEU A 44 -109.87 44.50 38.57
CA LEU A 44 -108.86 43.51 38.19
C LEU A 44 -108.65 43.42 36.67
N ARG A 45 -109.70 43.64 35.87
CA ARG A 45 -109.59 43.71 34.40
C ARG A 45 -108.87 44.97 33.93
N LYS A 46 -109.10 46.12 34.59
CA LYS A 46 -108.35 47.35 34.32
C LYS A 46 -106.88 47.18 34.69
N GLU A 47 -106.60 46.66 35.88
CA GLU A 47 -105.24 46.38 36.33
C GLU A 47 -104.52 45.39 35.40
N ASN A 48 -105.17 44.31 34.97
CA ASN A 48 -104.57 43.40 33.98
C ASN A 48 -104.30 44.08 32.64
N LYS A 49 -105.20 44.96 32.18
CA LYS A 49 -104.99 45.72 30.94
C LYS A 49 -103.82 46.69 31.09
N ASP A 50 -103.70 47.35 32.23
CA ASP A 50 -102.63 48.29 32.53
C ASP A 50 -101.28 47.56 32.68
N LEU A 51 -101.24 46.42 33.37
CA LEU A 51 -100.05 45.58 33.48
C LEU A 51 -99.59 45.02 32.12
N ARG A 52 -100.54 44.58 31.27
CA ARG A 52 -100.21 44.16 29.89
C ARG A 52 -99.69 45.31 29.05
N LYS A 53 -100.24 46.51 29.23
CA LYS A 53 -99.74 47.72 28.55
C LYS A 53 -98.33 48.08 29.03
N GLN A 54 -98.10 48.10 30.34
CA GLN A 54 -96.77 48.34 30.91
C GLN A 54 -95.73 47.32 30.45
N LEU A 55 -96.10 46.03 30.36
CA LEU A 55 -95.23 44.99 29.83
C LEU A 55 -94.88 45.24 28.36
N LYS A 56 -95.89 45.57 27.52
CA LYS A 56 -95.67 45.90 26.11
C LYS A 56 -94.77 47.12 25.94
N ASP A 57 -95.00 48.18 26.73
CA ASP A 57 -94.23 49.42 26.65
C ASP A 57 -92.76 49.17 27.05
N ARG A 58 -92.49 48.31 28.05
CA ARG A 58 -91.12 47.93 28.43
C ARG A 58 -90.43 47.05 27.41
N LEU A 59 -91.11 46.03 26.85
CA LEU A 59 -90.54 45.20 25.79
C LEU A 59 -90.24 46.02 24.53
N SER A 60 -91.15 46.94 24.17
CA SER A 60 -90.93 47.85 23.03
C SER A 60 -89.78 48.83 23.27
N ALA A 61 -89.54 49.26 24.51
CA ALA A 61 -88.42 50.12 24.85
C ALA A 61 -87.09 49.36 24.76
N ASP A 62 -87.03 48.12 25.27
CA ASP A 62 -85.85 47.25 25.15
C ASP A 62 -85.54 46.94 23.67
N ASP A 63 -86.56 46.60 22.87
CA ASP A 63 -86.40 46.38 21.43
C ASP A 63 -85.92 47.64 20.70
N HIS A 64 -86.39 48.83 21.09
CA HIS A 64 -85.94 50.09 20.49
C HIS A 64 -84.45 50.35 20.77
N VAL A 65 -84.01 50.16 22.02
CA VAL A 65 -82.61 50.35 22.43
C VAL A 65 -81.69 49.34 21.71
N ILE A 66 -82.10 48.07 21.62
CA ILE A 66 -81.32 47.05 20.91
C ILE A 66 -81.23 47.38 19.41
N ASN A 67 -82.35 47.77 18.78
CA ASN A 67 -82.35 48.10 17.35
C ASN A 67 -81.49 49.33 17.03
N GLN A 68 -81.47 50.34 17.91
CA GLN A 68 -80.63 51.52 17.76
C GLN A 68 -79.14 51.20 17.97
N ALA A 69 -78.80 50.43 19.01
CA ALA A 69 -77.41 50.10 19.33
C ALA A 69 -76.74 49.16 18.28
N PHE A 70 -77.52 48.29 17.63
CA PHE A 70 -77.03 47.33 16.63
C PHE A 70 -77.49 47.68 15.21
N GLN A 71 -77.70 48.96 14.89
CA GLN A 71 -78.15 49.41 13.57
C GLN A 71 -77.20 48.94 12.45
N ASP A 72 -75.89 49.04 12.67
CA ASP A 72 -74.83 48.66 11.72
C ASP A 72 -74.41 47.18 11.84
N ARG A 73 -75.06 46.41 12.73
CA ARG A 73 -74.69 45.03 13.09
C ARG A 73 -75.88 44.09 12.96
N PRO A 74 -76.25 43.70 11.72
CA PRO A 74 -77.51 42.99 11.45
C PRO A 74 -77.54 41.58 12.06
N VAL A 75 -76.39 40.91 12.15
CA VAL A 75 -76.28 39.54 12.69
C VAL A 75 -76.46 39.54 14.21
N GLU A 76 -75.82 40.47 14.92
CA GLU A 76 -75.97 40.64 16.35
C GLU A 76 -77.37 41.15 16.71
N ARG A 77 -77.94 42.05 15.90
CA ARG A 77 -79.31 42.54 16.06
C ARG A 77 -80.32 41.40 15.98
N ALA A 78 -80.19 40.50 15.01
CA ALA A 78 -81.07 39.35 14.87
C ALA A 78 -80.93 38.36 16.05
N ALA A 79 -79.70 38.10 16.51
CA ALA A 79 -79.43 37.18 17.63
C ALA A 79 -79.87 37.72 19.02
N LEU A 80 -80.17 39.01 19.11
CA LEU A 80 -80.61 39.71 20.31
C LEU A 80 -82.09 40.13 20.25
N SER A 81 -82.78 39.82 19.15
CA SER A 81 -84.22 40.04 19.03
C SER A 81 -84.98 39.18 20.04
N ASN A 82 -85.90 39.79 20.80
CA ASN A 82 -86.66 39.19 21.91
C ASN A 82 -85.87 38.93 23.21
N LYS A 83 -84.69 39.54 23.38
CA LYS A 83 -83.94 39.51 24.64
C LYS A 83 -84.06 40.84 25.37
N THR A 84 -83.94 40.83 26.69
CA THR A 84 -83.89 42.07 27.46
C THR A 84 -82.57 42.80 27.23
N GLY A 85 -82.54 44.12 27.46
CA GLY A 85 -81.31 44.90 27.32
C GLY A 85 -80.14 44.38 28.17
N ARG A 86 -80.42 43.79 29.34
CA ARG A 86 -79.40 43.16 30.20
C ARG A 86 -78.80 41.89 29.60
N ASP A 87 -79.64 41.03 29.03
CA ASP A 87 -79.18 39.79 28.39
C ASP A 87 -78.34 40.09 27.13
N ALA A 88 -78.68 41.18 26.43
CA ALA A 88 -77.93 41.68 25.29
C ALA A 88 -76.51 42.13 25.68
N ILE A 89 -76.38 42.88 26.78
CA ILE A 89 -75.07 43.28 27.34
C ILE A 89 -74.24 42.06 27.69
N GLN A 90 -74.82 41.12 28.46
CA GLN A 90 -74.11 39.91 28.87
C GLN A 90 -73.65 39.06 27.67
N THR A 91 -74.49 38.91 26.65
CA THR A 91 -74.13 38.19 25.42
C THR A 91 -72.97 38.86 24.69
N MET A 92 -72.97 40.18 24.61
CA MET A 92 -71.87 40.93 23.98
C MET A 92 -70.59 40.88 24.82
N ASP A 93 -70.68 40.91 26.14
CA ASP A 93 -69.54 40.78 27.04
C ASP A 93 -68.84 39.42 26.88
N TYR A 94 -69.62 38.34 26.73
CA TYR A 94 -69.06 37.02 26.39
C TYR A 94 -68.36 37.03 25.03
N LYS A 95 -69.00 37.60 23.99
CA LYS A 95 -68.38 37.71 22.65
C LYS A 95 -67.08 38.52 22.69
N VAL A 96 -67.05 39.65 23.39
CA VAL A 96 -65.85 40.49 23.56
C VAL A 96 -64.77 39.73 24.32
N SER A 97 -65.14 38.96 25.33
CA SER A 97 -64.19 38.12 26.08
C SER A 97 -63.58 37.04 25.19
N ASP A 98 -64.38 36.40 24.34
CA ASP A 98 -63.90 35.37 23.41
C ASP A 98 -63.03 35.95 22.30
N THR A 99 -63.38 37.12 21.73
CA THR A 99 -62.51 37.79 20.75
C THR A 99 -61.20 38.26 21.38
N LYS A 100 -61.23 38.75 22.63
CA LYS A 100 -60.01 39.08 23.39
C LYS A 100 -59.13 37.85 23.63
N LYS A 101 -59.72 36.71 24.01
CA LYS A 101 -58.98 35.45 24.17
C LYS A 101 -58.31 35.02 22.85
N LYS A 102 -59.05 35.07 21.74
CA LYS A 102 -58.51 34.78 20.39
C LYS A 102 -57.37 35.73 20.01
N LEU A 103 -57.54 37.03 20.26
CA LEU A 103 -56.50 38.03 20.01
C LEU A 103 -55.25 37.77 20.85
N ASN A 104 -55.40 37.45 22.14
CA ASN A 104 -54.28 37.15 23.02
C ASN A 104 -53.54 35.87 22.58
N ALA A 105 -54.27 34.83 22.15
CA ALA A 105 -53.68 33.62 21.60
C ALA A 105 -52.86 33.93 20.32
N LEU A 106 -53.41 34.71 19.40
CA LEU A 106 -52.69 35.13 18.19
C LEU A 106 -51.45 35.98 18.52
N LYS A 107 -51.57 36.94 19.45
CA LYS A 107 -50.41 37.74 19.92
C LYS A 107 -49.32 36.87 20.51
N HIS A 108 -49.68 35.86 21.31
CA HIS A 108 -48.72 34.91 21.85
C HIS A 108 -48.03 34.11 20.73
N MET A 109 -48.80 33.58 19.77
CA MET A 109 -48.23 32.88 18.61
C MET A 109 -47.27 33.77 17.80
N THR A 110 -47.64 35.02 17.55
CA THR A 110 -46.77 35.98 16.86
C THR A 110 -45.49 36.24 17.66
N ALA A 111 -45.59 36.43 18.98
CA ALA A 111 -44.43 36.64 19.83
C ALA A 111 -43.48 35.43 19.86
N VAL A 112 -44.02 34.21 19.90
CA VAL A 112 -43.23 32.97 19.81
C VAL A 112 -42.52 32.86 18.47
N LYS A 113 -43.24 33.12 17.36
CA LYS A 113 -42.63 33.09 16.02
C LYS A 113 -41.56 34.17 15.85
N GLN A 114 -41.77 35.37 16.40
CA GLN A 114 -40.80 36.45 16.36
C GLN A 114 -39.52 36.06 17.12
N ARG A 115 -39.64 35.52 18.34
CA ARG A 115 -38.49 35.01 19.09
C ARG A 115 -37.72 33.95 18.31
N LYS A 116 -38.43 33.01 17.66
CA LYS A 116 -37.77 31.97 16.88
C LYS A 116 -37.05 32.55 15.65
N LEU A 117 -37.62 33.58 15.03
CA LEU A 117 -36.98 34.27 13.92
C LEU A 117 -35.74 35.03 14.38
N ASP A 118 -35.79 35.70 15.53
CA ASP A 118 -34.65 36.40 16.10
C ASP A 118 -33.52 35.42 16.47
N GLU A 119 -33.86 34.26 17.05
CA GLU A 119 -32.91 33.16 17.31
C GLU A 119 -32.23 32.66 16.02
N LEU A 120 -33.02 32.37 14.98
CA LEU A 120 -32.47 31.91 13.69
C LEU A 120 -31.62 32.98 12.99
N GLN A 121 -31.98 34.26 13.15
CA GLN A 121 -31.17 35.37 12.62
C GLN A 121 -29.84 35.51 13.37
N GLN A 122 -29.82 35.25 14.68
CA GLN A 122 -28.59 35.23 15.45
C GLN A 122 -27.70 34.05 15.02
N GLU A 123 -28.27 32.85 14.93
CA GLU A 123 -27.55 31.64 14.50
C GLU A 123 -26.95 31.81 13.08
N ASN A 124 -27.70 32.41 12.14
CA ASN A 124 -27.16 32.72 10.81
C ASN A 124 -25.99 33.71 10.86
N LYS A 125 -26.05 34.74 11.71
CA LYS A 125 -24.93 35.70 11.85
C LYS A 125 -23.69 35.05 12.45
N GLU A 126 -23.88 34.17 13.43
CA GLU A 126 -22.78 33.40 14.02
C GLU A 126 -22.14 32.48 12.95
N MET A 127 -22.95 31.77 12.16
CA MET A 127 -22.44 30.96 11.05
C MET A 127 -21.73 31.79 9.95
N GLU A 128 -22.23 32.98 9.62
CA GLU A 128 -21.56 33.87 8.67
C GLU A 128 -20.19 34.34 9.20
N GLN A 129 -20.10 34.69 10.49
CA GLN A 129 -18.83 35.05 11.13
C GLN A 129 -17.84 33.89 11.15
N ASP A 130 -18.28 32.70 11.56
CA ASP A 130 -17.44 31.49 11.56
C ASP A 130 -16.92 31.17 10.14
N ALA A 131 -17.76 31.34 9.12
CA ALA A 131 -17.37 31.13 7.73
C ALA A 131 -16.35 32.17 7.23
N GLU A 132 -16.47 33.43 7.66
CA GLU A 132 -15.48 34.48 7.36
C GLU A 132 -14.15 34.23 8.08
N GLU A 133 -14.17 33.80 9.34
CA GLU A 133 -12.97 33.44 10.10
C GLU A 133 -12.25 32.22 9.52
N ALA A 134 -13.01 31.20 9.08
CA ALA A 134 -12.46 30.04 8.39
C ALA A 134 -11.76 30.44 7.08
N LYS A 135 -12.40 31.30 6.26
CA LYS A 135 -11.79 31.82 5.02
C LYS A 135 -10.53 32.64 5.29
N ALA A 136 -10.56 33.53 6.29
CA ALA A 136 -9.39 34.32 6.66
C ALA A 136 -8.22 33.45 7.16
N THR A 137 -8.54 32.29 7.73
CA THR A 137 -7.55 31.29 8.15
C THR A 137 -6.98 30.50 6.97
N GLU A 138 -7.81 30.11 6.00
CA GLU A 138 -7.38 29.44 4.76
C GLU A 138 -6.55 30.35 3.84
N GLU A 139 -6.97 31.60 3.64
CA GLU A 139 -6.21 32.62 2.90
C GLU A 139 -4.92 33.04 3.66
N GLY A 140 -4.86 32.62 4.93
CA GLY A 140 -3.77 32.81 5.86
C GLY A 140 -3.52 34.28 6.23
N GLU A 141 -4.53 35.12 6.08
CA GLU A 141 -4.51 36.49 6.59
C GLU A 141 -4.59 36.49 8.12
N SER A 142 -5.26 35.47 8.68
CA SER A 142 -5.26 35.15 10.12
C SER A 142 -3.85 34.87 10.65
N TYR A 143 -3.62 35.24 11.91
CA TYR A 143 -2.38 34.97 12.63
C TYR A 143 -2.03 33.47 12.61
N GLU A 144 -3.04 32.62 12.76
CA GLU A 144 -2.86 31.16 12.77
C GLU A 144 -2.45 30.63 11.40
N GLY A 145 -3.05 31.14 10.32
CA GLY A 145 -2.67 30.77 8.96
C GLY A 145 -1.27 31.25 8.56
N ARG A 146 -0.81 32.42 9.03
CA ARG A 146 0.61 32.83 8.87
C ARG A 146 1.55 31.91 9.65
N ARG A 147 1.19 31.55 10.88
CA ARG A 147 1.97 30.63 11.70
C ARG A 147 2.04 29.24 11.08
N LEU A 148 0.96 28.75 10.47
CA LEU A 148 0.93 27.48 9.74
C LEU A 148 1.91 27.54 8.55
N ARG A 149 1.82 28.59 7.71
CA ARG A 149 2.75 28.79 6.59
C ARG A 149 4.21 28.86 7.03
N ASP A 150 4.52 29.53 8.15
CA ASP A 150 5.87 29.58 8.70
C ASP A 150 6.36 28.22 9.19
N LEU A 151 5.48 27.40 9.77
CA LEU A 151 5.79 26.04 10.22
C LEU A 151 6.02 25.11 9.02
N GLU A 152 5.18 25.21 7.99
CA GLU A 152 5.33 24.48 6.73
C GLU A 152 6.66 24.82 6.05
N ASN A 153 6.98 26.12 5.92
CA ASN A 153 8.25 26.58 5.36
C ASN A 153 9.46 26.09 6.17
N LYS A 154 9.35 26.04 7.50
CA LYS A 154 10.40 25.47 8.36
C LYS A 154 10.55 23.98 8.14
N MET A 155 9.44 23.25 8.05
CA MET A 155 9.42 21.81 7.78
C MET A 155 10.07 21.49 6.43
N ASP A 156 9.69 22.21 5.37
CA ASP A 156 10.29 22.04 4.04
C ASP A 156 11.78 22.33 4.05
N LYS A 157 12.21 23.40 4.75
CA LYS A 157 13.63 23.70 4.92
C LYS A 157 14.38 22.59 5.67
N THR A 158 13.78 21.98 6.69
CA THR A 158 14.38 20.83 7.37
C THR A 158 14.42 19.58 6.50
N ASN A 159 13.39 19.35 5.68
CA ASN A 159 13.34 18.23 4.75
C ASN A 159 14.40 18.36 3.64
N MET A 160 14.61 19.57 3.11
CA MET A 160 15.70 19.82 2.16
C MET A 160 17.06 19.53 2.79
N LYS A 161 17.31 20.03 4.01
CA LYS A 161 18.55 19.73 4.76
C LYS A 161 18.75 18.24 5.02
N LEU A 162 17.69 17.51 5.35
CA LEU A 162 17.75 16.06 5.56
C LEU A 162 18.14 15.33 4.27
N LYS A 163 17.51 15.67 3.15
CA LYS A 163 17.82 15.09 1.83
C LYS A 163 19.26 15.41 1.41
N GLU A 164 19.74 16.63 1.65
CA GLU A 164 21.13 17.00 1.42
C GLU A 164 22.09 16.20 2.31
N ALA A 165 21.79 16.05 3.60
CA ALA A 165 22.58 15.26 4.53
C ALA A 165 22.62 13.77 4.13
N GLU A 166 21.50 13.21 3.67
CA GLU A 166 21.45 11.85 3.12
C GLU A 166 22.30 11.72 1.85
N HIS A 167 22.23 12.70 0.94
CA HIS A 167 23.07 12.70 -0.25
C HIS A 167 24.56 12.71 0.14
N ILE A 168 24.96 13.61 1.04
CA ILE A 168 26.33 13.70 1.55
C ILE A 168 26.76 12.37 2.20
N LYS A 169 25.89 11.77 3.02
CA LYS A 169 26.13 10.46 3.65
C LYS A 169 26.37 9.37 2.59
N ARG A 170 25.51 9.27 1.57
CA ARG A 170 25.68 8.30 0.47
C ARG A 170 27.01 8.49 -0.24
N THR A 171 27.42 9.74 -0.50
CA THR A 171 28.74 10.03 -1.09
C THR A 171 29.88 9.56 -0.18
N TYR A 172 29.82 9.81 1.13
CA TYR A 172 30.83 9.32 2.07
C TYR A 172 30.86 7.80 2.17
N GLU A 173 29.71 7.13 2.12
CA GLU A 173 29.63 5.67 2.10
C GLU A 173 30.26 5.09 0.82
N GLN A 174 30.05 5.72 -0.34
CA GLN A 174 30.71 5.33 -1.59
C GLN A 174 32.23 5.52 -1.52
N ILE A 175 32.70 6.66 -0.99
CA ILE A 175 34.13 6.92 -0.79
C ILE A 175 34.72 5.86 0.15
N LYS A 176 34.03 5.54 1.24
CA LYS A 176 34.45 4.49 2.18
C LYS A 176 34.54 3.13 1.50
N SER A 177 33.55 2.75 0.69
CA SER A 177 33.57 1.48 -0.04
C SER A 177 34.78 1.39 -0.97
N ARG A 178 35.05 2.44 -1.75
CA ARG A 178 36.23 2.49 -2.63
C ARG A 178 37.54 2.40 -1.84
N LEU A 179 37.66 3.13 -0.74
CA LEU A 179 38.85 3.05 0.11
C LEU A 179 39.04 1.66 0.73
N GLN A 180 37.95 0.95 1.03
CA GLN A 180 38.02 -0.43 1.51
C GLN A 180 38.44 -1.41 0.41
N GLU A 181 37.94 -1.23 -0.81
CA GLU A 181 38.38 -1.98 -1.99
C GLU A 181 39.87 -1.73 -2.28
N ASP A 182 40.30 -0.47 -2.29
CA ASP A 182 41.70 -0.09 -2.48
C ASP A 182 42.59 -0.71 -1.39
N HIS A 183 42.15 -0.65 -0.12
CA HIS A 183 42.89 -1.25 1.00
C HIS A 183 43.10 -2.75 0.83
N LEU A 184 42.09 -3.48 0.35
CA LEU A 184 42.21 -4.90 0.02
C LEU A 184 43.16 -5.14 -1.15
N SER A 185 43.21 -4.23 -2.13
CA SER A 185 44.08 -4.34 -3.30
C SER A 185 45.55 -4.05 -2.99
N PHE A 186 45.83 -3.15 -2.03
CA PHE A 186 47.21 -2.73 -1.74
C PHE A 186 48.09 -3.88 -1.27
N GLY A 187 47.57 -4.82 -0.49
CA GLY A 187 48.31 -6.02 -0.08
C GLY A 187 48.80 -6.83 -1.30
N ASN A 188 47.90 -7.14 -2.23
CA ASN A 188 48.25 -7.88 -3.45
C ASN A 188 49.27 -7.12 -4.31
N THR A 189 49.14 -5.79 -4.42
CA THR A 189 50.11 -4.99 -5.18
C THR A 189 51.48 -4.94 -4.50
N LEU A 190 51.50 -4.92 -3.16
CA LEU A 190 52.74 -4.94 -2.38
C LEU A 190 53.42 -6.30 -2.54
N ASP A 191 52.68 -7.40 -2.39
CA ASP A 191 53.18 -8.76 -2.56
C ASP A 191 53.74 -8.97 -3.99
N ALA A 192 53.07 -8.43 -5.01
CA ALA A 192 53.56 -8.47 -6.39
C ALA A 192 54.86 -7.67 -6.58
N MET A 193 54.92 -6.44 -6.04
CA MET A 193 56.15 -5.64 -6.06
C MET A 193 57.30 -6.30 -5.27
N GLU A 194 57.01 -6.92 -4.13
CA GLU A 194 57.99 -7.67 -3.35
C GLU A 194 58.50 -8.91 -4.08
N ALA A 195 57.62 -9.61 -4.82
CA ALA A 195 58.00 -10.73 -5.66
C ALA A 195 58.92 -10.29 -6.81
N GLU A 196 58.59 -9.20 -7.50
CA GLU A 196 59.43 -8.64 -8.58
C GLU A 196 60.81 -8.20 -8.07
N ILE A 197 60.87 -7.58 -6.88
CA ILE A 197 62.15 -7.23 -6.25
C ILE A 197 62.96 -8.48 -5.90
N ARG A 198 62.30 -9.57 -5.45
CA ARG A 198 62.98 -10.83 -5.13
C ARG A 198 63.56 -11.47 -6.38
N GLU A 199 62.77 -11.58 -7.44
CA GLU A 199 63.21 -12.09 -8.74
C GLU A 199 64.37 -11.26 -9.30
N GLY A 200 64.27 -9.93 -9.29
CA GLY A 200 65.36 -9.06 -9.72
C GLY A 200 66.64 -9.20 -8.89
N ARG A 201 66.54 -9.48 -7.59
CA ARG A 201 67.73 -9.77 -6.75
C ARG A 201 68.36 -11.12 -7.09
N GLU A 202 67.53 -12.13 -7.38
CA GLU A 202 68.00 -13.44 -7.83
C GLU A 202 68.71 -13.32 -9.18
N GLU A 203 68.12 -12.60 -10.15
CA GLU A 203 68.75 -12.30 -11.45
C GLU A 203 70.09 -11.58 -11.30
N ILE A 204 70.18 -10.56 -10.43
CA ILE A 204 71.45 -9.87 -10.15
C ILE A 204 72.48 -10.84 -9.59
N SER A 205 72.10 -11.70 -8.64
CA SER A 205 73.02 -12.69 -8.08
C SER A 205 73.52 -13.69 -9.12
N GLU A 206 72.65 -14.13 -10.04
CA GLU A 206 73.04 -14.98 -11.16
C GLU A 206 74.00 -14.26 -12.12
N LEU A 207 73.72 -12.98 -12.43
CA LEU A 207 74.59 -12.15 -13.26
C LEU A 207 75.96 -11.92 -12.60
N GLU A 208 76.02 -11.71 -11.30
CA GLU A 208 77.29 -11.63 -10.56
C GLU A 208 78.07 -12.95 -10.63
N ARG A 209 77.41 -14.10 -10.44
CA ARG A 209 78.03 -15.42 -10.55
C ARG A 209 78.60 -15.66 -11.96
N THR A 210 77.86 -15.31 -12.99
CA THR A 210 78.32 -15.45 -14.39
C THR A 210 79.45 -14.47 -14.72
N ALA A 211 79.42 -13.25 -14.18
CA ALA A 211 80.51 -12.28 -14.33
C ALA A 211 81.80 -12.76 -13.64
N GLU A 212 81.71 -13.33 -12.44
CA GLU A 212 82.84 -13.97 -11.76
C GLU A 212 83.40 -15.14 -12.57
N GLU A 213 82.53 -15.99 -13.11
CA GLU A 213 82.93 -17.12 -13.94
C GLU A 213 83.63 -16.66 -15.23
N ALA A 214 83.10 -15.63 -15.89
CA ALA A 214 83.71 -15.00 -17.06
C ALA A 214 85.06 -14.37 -16.73
N ASN A 215 85.20 -13.71 -15.56
CA ASN A 215 86.47 -13.16 -15.09
C ASN A 215 87.50 -14.25 -14.81
N ARG A 216 87.11 -15.34 -14.13
CA ARG A 216 87.99 -16.52 -13.92
C ARG A 216 88.46 -17.10 -15.25
N SER A 217 87.55 -17.29 -16.21
CA SER A 217 87.89 -17.79 -17.55
C SER A 217 88.87 -16.85 -18.28
N LYS A 218 88.66 -15.52 -18.16
CA LYS A 218 89.57 -14.52 -18.72
C LYS A 218 90.96 -14.58 -18.09
N GLU A 219 91.05 -14.68 -16.77
CA GLU A 219 92.32 -14.80 -16.04
C GLU A 219 93.06 -16.09 -16.41
N GLU A 220 92.35 -17.21 -16.51
CA GLU A 220 92.92 -18.47 -16.97
C GLU A 220 93.45 -18.39 -18.40
N ALA A 221 92.70 -17.76 -19.31
CA ALA A 221 93.13 -17.54 -20.68
C ALA A 221 94.37 -16.62 -20.75
N ALA A 222 94.40 -15.53 -19.98
CA ALA A 222 95.54 -14.63 -19.88
C ALA A 222 96.78 -15.34 -19.31
N HIS A 223 96.59 -16.20 -18.31
CA HIS A 223 97.68 -17.00 -17.74
C HIS A 223 98.20 -18.06 -18.73
N LYS A 224 97.32 -18.73 -19.46
CA LYS A 224 97.69 -19.66 -20.55
C LYS A 224 98.46 -18.93 -21.66
N LEU A 225 98.01 -17.74 -22.05
CA LEU A 225 98.69 -16.90 -23.04
C LEU A 225 100.10 -16.52 -22.56
N LYS A 226 100.24 -16.02 -21.33
CA LYS A 226 101.55 -15.67 -20.74
C LYS A 226 102.50 -16.85 -20.72
N LYS A 227 102.05 -18.04 -20.30
CA LYS A 227 102.86 -19.26 -20.35
C LYS A 227 103.32 -19.58 -21.77
N MET A 228 102.42 -19.49 -22.75
CA MET A 228 102.76 -19.74 -24.15
C MET A 228 103.79 -18.72 -24.66
N GLU A 229 103.62 -17.43 -24.36
CA GLU A 229 104.58 -16.38 -24.69
C GLU A 229 105.97 -16.64 -24.07
N GLU A 230 106.03 -17.05 -22.80
CA GLU A 230 107.27 -17.44 -22.12
C GLU A 230 107.94 -18.63 -22.82
N THR A 231 107.17 -19.67 -23.19
CA THR A 231 107.72 -20.81 -23.94
C THR A 231 108.24 -20.43 -25.34
N VAL A 232 107.52 -19.55 -26.04
CA VAL A 232 107.96 -19.04 -27.35
C VAL A 232 109.21 -18.19 -27.21
N TYR A 233 109.31 -17.38 -26.15
CA TYR A 233 110.50 -16.58 -25.86
C TYR A 233 111.72 -17.45 -25.54
N THR A 234 111.58 -18.47 -24.69
CA THR A 234 112.68 -19.38 -24.36
C THR A 234 113.12 -20.20 -25.57
N GLU A 235 112.18 -20.70 -26.39
CA GLU A 235 112.50 -21.37 -27.65
C GLU A 235 113.19 -20.45 -28.66
N ARG A 236 112.73 -19.19 -28.81
CA ARG A 236 113.42 -18.19 -29.65
C ARG A 236 114.84 -17.94 -29.16
N LYS A 237 115.04 -17.75 -27.86
CA LYS A 237 116.36 -17.55 -27.25
C LYS A 237 117.27 -18.77 -27.45
N ARG A 238 116.72 -19.99 -27.30
CA ARG A 238 117.42 -21.26 -27.57
C ARG A 238 117.87 -21.34 -29.03
N ARG A 239 116.96 -21.03 -29.97
CA ARG A 239 117.26 -20.98 -31.41
C ARG A 239 118.28 -19.91 -31.76
N GLU A 240 118.21 -18.71 -31.18
CA GLU A 240 119.21 -17.66 -31.38
C GLU A 240 120.59 -18.08 -30.88
N GLN A 241 120.66 -18.75 -29.72
CA GLN A 241 121.91 -19.32 -29.21
C GLN A 241 122.46 -20.42 -30.12
N GLU A 242 121.60 -21.32 -30.63
CA GLU A 242 121.98 -22.35 -31.60
C GLU A 242 122.48 -21.72 -32.92
N ILE A 243 121.76 -20.73 -33.46
CA ILE A 243 122.17 -19.98 -34.66
C ILE A 243 123.50 -19.27 -34.41
N HIS A 244 123.69 -18.65 -33.25
CA HIS A 244 124.95 -17.99 -32.89
C HIS A 244 126.11 -18.99 -32.81
N LYS A 245 125.91 -20.17 -32.21
CA LYS A 245 126.91 -21.25 -32.18
C LYS A 245 127.27 -21.70 -33.60
N LEU A 246 126.26 -21.98 -34.43
CA LEU A 246 126.46 -22.38 -35.83
C LEU A 246 127.15 -21.28 -36.65
N LYS A 247 126.83 -20.00 -36.43
CA LYS A 247 127.53 -18.87 -37.06
C LYS A 247 128.98 -18.79 -36.61
N SER A 248 129.28 -18.96 -35.32
CA SER A 248 130.65 -18.99 -34.82
C SER A 248 131.45 -20.15 -35.40
N GLU A 249 130.87 -21.35 -35.47
CA GLU A 249 131.49 -22.51 -36.12
C GLU A 249 131.68 -22.30 -37.62
N ALA A 250 130.71 -21.66 -38.29
CA ALA A 250 130.80 -21.31 -39.70
C ALA A 250 131.86 -20.22 -39.96
N ASP A 251 131.99 -19.22 -39.09
CA ASP A 251 133.03 -18.20 -39.16
C ASP A 251 134.42 -18.77 -38.82
N GLU A 252 134.53 -19.70 -37.86
CA GLU A 252 135.76 -20.45 -37.62
C GLU A 252 136.16 -21.29 -38.82
N LYS A 253 135.20 -22.02 -39.42
CA LYS A 253 135.43 -22.75 -40.68
C LYS A 253 135.77 -21.79 -41.81
N ARG A 254 135.11 -20.63 -41.93
CA ARG A 254 135.44 -19.61 -42.93
C ARG A 254 136.84 -19.04 -42.70
N LEU A 255 137.26 -18.82 -41.46
CA LEU A 255 138.62 -18.37 -41.14
C LEU A 255 139.66 -19.48 -41.42
N GLN A 256 139.30 -20.75 -41.21
CA GLN A 256 140.11 -21.90 -41.61
C GLN A 256 140.17 -22.05 -43.13
N TYR A 257 139.05 -21.86 -43.83
CA TYR A 257 138.97 -21.83 -45.28
C TYR A 257 139.68 -20.62 -45.86
N GLU A 258 139.64 -19.44 -45.24
CA GLU A 258 140.39 -18.24 -45.66
C GLU A 258 141.90 -18.42 -45.40
N LYS A 259 142.28 -19.12 -44.31
CA LYS A 259 143.66 -19.57 -44.07
C LYS A 259 144.11 -20.65 -45.06
N MET A 260 143.19 -21.52 -45.50
CA MET A 260 143.42 -22.54 -46.52
C MET A 260 143.39 -21.97 -47.93
N GLU A 261 142.58 -20.95 -48.22
CA GLU A 261 142.42 -20.23 -49.49
C GLU A 261 143.59 -19.25 -49.70
N ARG A 262 144.06 -18.59 -48.63
CA ARG A 262 145.39 -17.93 -48.63
C ARG A 262 146.56 -18.93 -48.79
N ARG A 263 146.32 -20.25 -48.64
CA ARG A 263 147.27 -21.33 -48.95
C ARG A 263 146.97 -22.10 -50.25
N GLN A 264 145.76 -21.95 -50.83
CA GLN A 264 145.26 -22.65 -52.03
C GLN A 264 144.95 -21.69 -53.19
N ALA A 265 145.37 -20.43 -53.11
CA ALA A 265 145.53 -19.54 -54.27
C ALA A 265 146.83 -19.81 -55.06
N GLN A 266 147.49 -20.97 -54.82
CA GLN A 266 148.67 -21.44 -55.55
C GLN A 266 148.54 -22.96 -55.79
N ARG A 267 148.15 -23.32 -57.02
CA ARG A 267 148.03 -24.68 -57.65
C ARG A 267 146.63 -25.30 -57.81
N ASP A 268 146.08 -25.06 -59.00
CA ASP A 268 145.79 -26.01 -60.09
C ASP A 268 145.25 -27.44 -59.82
N SER A 269 144.03 -27.66 -60.35
CA SER A 269 143.69 -28.51 -61.52
C SER A 269 143.38 -30.02 -61.38
N THR A 270 142.35 -30.42 -62.17
CA THR A 270 141.91 -31.75 -62.68
C THR A 270 141.22 -32.71 -61.69
N GLN A 271 139.91 -33.03 -61.84
CA GLN A 271 139.20 -33.88 -62.83
C GLN A 271 139.41 -35.39 -62.59
N ASP A 272 138.36 -36.16 -62.28
CA ASP A 272 137.73 -37.14 -63.20
C ASP A 272 136.86 -38.25 -62.54
N GLN A 273 135.73 -38.53 -63.21
CA GLN A 273 134.89 -39.75 -63.41
C GLN A 273 134.52 -40.79 -62.32
N GLY A 274 133.27 -41.30 -62.46
CA GLY A 274 132.55 -42.35 -61.68
C GLY A 274 133.10 -43.79 -61.85
N PRO A 275 132.32 -44.91 -61.76
CA PRO A 275 130.88 -45.09 -62.01
C PRO A 275 130.14 -46.17 -61.12
N GLU A 276 128.94 -46.56 -61.57
CA GLU A 276 127.96 -47.61 -61.17
C GLU A 276 128.40 -48.92 -60.46
N ARG A 277 127.47 -49.57 -59.69
CA ARG A 277 126.78 -50.86 -60.06
C ARG A 277 126.00 -51.57 -58.93
N THR A 278 124.73 -51.90 -59.24
CA THR A 278 123.95 -53.17 -59.07
C THR A 278 123.98 -54.03 -57.78
N SER A 279 122.79 -54.41 -57.27
CA SER A 279 122.32 -55.78 -56.89
C SER A 279 120.91 -55.67 -56.27
N SER A 280 119.80 -56.20 -56.79
CA SER A 280 119.31 -57.58 -57.03
C SER A 280 119.01 -58.41 -55.77
N SER A 281 117.70 -58.55 -55.51
CA SER A 281 116.94 -59.72 -54.99
C SER A 281 117.08 -60.15 -53.52
N LEU A 282 115.94 -60.13 -52.79
CA LEU A 282 115.34 -61.26 -52.02
C LEU A 282 114.39 -60.72 -50.92
N GLY A 283 113.08 -60.97 -51.03
CA GLY A 283 112.13 -60.61 -49.95
C GLY A 283 110.63 -60.74 -50.22
N ASP A 284 110.18 -61.57 -51.18
CA ASP A 284 108.77 -61.61 -51.63
C ASP A 284 107.74 -62.05 -50.58
N SER A 285 108.13 -62.56 -49.40
CA SER A 285 107.17 -62.97 -48.36
C SER A 285 106.97 -61.95 -47.22
N GLN A 286 107.89 -60.98 -47.06
CA GLN A 286 107.70 -59.88 -46.11
C GLN A 286 106.99 -58.69 -46.78
N GLN A 287 107.17 -58.50 -48.08
CA GLN A 287 106.55 -57.40 -48.81
C GLN A 287 105.02 -57.57 -48.92
N GLU A 288 104.52 -58.79 -49.16
CA GLU A 288 103.06 -59.05 -49.18
C GLU A 288 102.39 -58.76 -47.82
N LYS A 289 103.01 -59.14 -46.70
CA LYS A 289 102.46 -58.82 -45.37
C LYS A 289 102.49 -57.32 -45.08
N ILE A 290 103.50 -56.62 -45.57
CA ILE A 290 103.59 -55.15 -45.43
C ILE A 290 102.55 -54.47 -46.31
N THR A 291 102.28 -54.96 -47.53
CA THR A 291 101.22 -54.43 -48.39
C THR A 291 99.83 -54.72 -47.84
N ASP A 292 99.60 -55.90 -47.27
CA ASP A 292 98.32 -56.24 -46.63
C ASP A 292 98.05 -55.37 -45.39
N LEU A 293 99.08 -55.16 -44.55
CA LEU A 293 98.98 -54.24 -43.42
C LEU A 293 98.77 -52.80 -43.89
N GLN A 294 99.48 -52.34 -44.93
CA GLN A 294 99.29 -51.01 -45.51
C GLN A 294 97.88 -50.82 -46.10
N GLU A 295 97.31 -51.84 -46.73
CA GLU A 295 95.95 -51.78 -47.26
C GLU A 295 94.90 -51.75 -46.14
N ALA A 296 95.09 -52.56 -45.09
CA ALA A 296 94.27 -52.49 -43.87
C ALA A 296 94.37 -51.10 -43.20
N PHE A 297 95.58 -50.53 -43.13
CA PHE A 297 95.79 -49.18 -42.60
C PHE A 297 95.11 -48.11 -43.44
N LYS A 298 95.14 -48.23 -44.77
CA LYS A 298 94.47 -47.28 -45.66
C LYS A 298 92.94 -47.35 -45.49
N ARG A 299 92.38 -48.56 -45.35
CA ARG A 299 90.94 -48.74 -45.06
C ARG A 299 90.53 -48.15 -43.71
N ILE A 300 91.33 -48.33 -42.66
CA ILE A 300 91.07 -47.70 -41.34
C ILE A 300 91.12 -46.18 -41.48
N LYS A 301 92.14 -45.65 -42.15
CA LYS A 301 92.32 -44.21 -42.39
C LYS A 301 91.15 -43.59 -43.15
N GLU A 302 90.65 -44.27 -44.18
CA GLU A 302 89.49 -43.87 -44.96
C GLU A 302 88.18 -43.97 -44.17
N ALA A 303 87.99 -45.01 -43.35
CA ALA A 303 86.78 -45.19 -42.53
C ALA A 303 86.70 -44.22 -41.33
N THR A 304 87.84 -43.88 -40.73
CA THR A 304 87.88 -42.94 -39.60
C THR A 304 88.08 -41.48 -40.05
N GLY A 305 88.49 -41.24 -41.31
CA GLY A 305 88.69 -39.91 -41.87
C GLY A 305 89.88 -39.14 -41.29
N VAL A 306 90.88 -39.84 -40.77
CA VAL A 306 91.98 -39.26 -39.96
C VAL A 306 93.30 -39.30 -40.74
N SER A 307 94.22 -38.34 -40.53
CA SER A 307 95.47 -38.27 -41.32
C SER A 307 96.64 -39.08 -40.74
N ASP A 308 96.65 -39.34 -39.43
CA ASP A 308 97.73 -40.01 -38.69
C ASP A 308 97.20 -41.16 -37.81
N LEU A 309 97.99 -42.24 -37.66
CA LEU A 309 97.64 -43.44 -36.89
C LEU A 309 97.48 -43.14 -35.40
N ASN A 310 98.30 -42.25 -34.86
CA ASN A 310 98.20 -41.84 -33.46
C ASN A 310 96.88 -41.09 -33.18
N GLU A 311 96.38 -40.32 -34.15
CA GLU A 311 95.11 -39.61 -34.02
C GLU A 311 93.92 -40.60 -34.08
N VAL A 312 94.03 -41.72 -34.80
CA VAL A 312 93.04 -42.80 -34.76
C VAL A 312 92.96 -43.42 -33.37
N VAL A 313 94.10 -43.71 -32.74
CA VAL A 313 94.14 -44.27 -31.37
C VAL A 313 93.52 -43.30 -30.37
N ILE A 314 93.91 -42.02 -30.40
CA ILE A 314 93.37 -40.99 -29.50
C ILE A 314 91.85 -40.82 -29.68
N ARG A 315 91.35 -40.81 -30.92
CA ARG A 315 89.90 -40.73 -31.17
C ARG A 315 89.17 -41.98 -30.70
N PHE A 316 89.75 -43.16 -30.86
CA PHE A 316 89.15 -44.41 -30.40
C PHE A 316 89.09 -44.46 -28.86
N GLU A 317 90.15 -44.04 -28.19
CA GLU A 317 90.18 -43.90 -26.72
C GLU A 317 89.15 -42.86 -26.22
N ASN A 318 89.04 -41.71 -26.88
CA ASN A 318 88.07 -40.67 -26.54
C ASN A 318 86.63 -40.98 -26.98
N GLN A 319 86.43 -41.91 -27.91
CA GLN A 319 85.09 -42.31 -28.36
C GLN A 319 84.35 -43.06 -27.27
N GLY A 320 85.05 -43.83 -26.43
CA GLY A 320 84.49 -44.48 -25.24
C GLY A 320 83.93 -43.45 -24.25
N SER A 321 84.74 -42.45 -23.87
CA SER A 321 84.30 -41.39 -22.95
C SER A 321 83.19 -40.51 -23.54
N THR A 322 83.26 -40.21 -24.84
CA THR A 322 82.22 -39.42 -25.53
C THR A 322 80.89 -40.19 -25.57
N ARG A 323 80.93 -41.51 -25.78
CA ARG A 323 79.73 -42.36 -25.74
C ARG A 323 79.13 -42.40 -24.33
N GLU A 324 79.95 -42.58 -23.29
CA GLU A 324 79.48 -42.57 -21.90
C GLU A 324 78.86 -41.23 -21.52
N HIS A 325 79.49 -40.11 -21.90
CA HIS A 325 78.93 -38.79 -21.65
C HIS A 325 77.60 -38.55 -22.38
N LEU A 326 77.48 -39.01 -23.64
CA LEU A 326 76.22 -38.93 -24.39
C LEU A 326 75.13 -39.83 -23.81
N GLU A 327 75.48 -41.02 -23.31
CA GLU A 327 74.55 -41.90 -22.60
C GLU A 327 74.07 -41.27 -21.29
N GLU A 328 74.94 -40.60 -20.56
CA GLU A 328 74.59 -39.87 -19.34
C GLU A 328 73.67 -38.67 -19.65
N LEU A 329 74.02 -37.86 -20.66
CA LEU A 329 73.18 -36.74 -21.11
C LEU A 329 71.81 -37.21 -21.61
N LYS A 330 71.76 -38.34 -22.32
CA LYS A 330 70.51 -38.97 -22.75
C LYS A 330 69.69 -39.39 -21.54
N LYS A 331 70.31 -40.05 -20.55
CA LYS A 331 69.63 -40.50 -19.33
C LYS A 331 69.08 -39.34 -18.53
N ASP A 332 69.81 -38.23 -18.41
CA ASP A 332 69.34 -37.05 -17.71
C ASP A 332 68.24 -36.31 -18.47
N SER A 333 68.34 -36.23 -19.79
CA SER A 333 67.25 -35.70 -20.64
C SER A 333 65.97 -36.56 -20.54
N GLU A 334 66.11 -37.89 -20.48
CA GLU A 334 64.99 -38.81 -20.27
C GLU A 334 64.35 -38.63 -18.89
N LYS A 335 65.15 -38.47 -17.83
CA LYS A 335 64.64 -38.17 -16.48
C LYS A 335 63.87 -36.85 -16.46
N GLU A 336 64.43 -35.80 -17.07
CA GLU A 336 63.78 -34.48 -17.09
C GLU A 336 62.47 -34.52 -17.88
N THR A 337 62.45 -35.25 -19.00
CA THR A 337 61.22 -35.48 -19.77
C THR A 337 60.17 -36.24 -18.96
N GLN A 338 60.57 -37.22 -18.15
CA GLN A 338 59.65 -37.94 -17.25
C GLN A 338 59.14 -37.04 -16.13
N ARG A 339 60.00 -36.21 -15.54
CA ARG A 339 59.63 -35.23 -14.50
C ARG A 339 58.58 -34.24 -15.03
N LEU A 340 58.84 -33.63 -16.18
CA LEU A 340 57.91 -32.70 -16.83
C LEU A 340 56.59 -33.35 -17.24
N ARG A 341 56.61 -34.63 -17.65
CA ARG A 341 55.37 -35.38 -17.94
C ARG A 341 54.54 -35.62 -16.68
N ALA A 342 55.18 -36.00 -15.58
CA ALA A 342 54.51 -36.20 -14.30
C ALA A 342 53.93 -34.87 -13.79
N GLU A 343 54.70 -33.79 -13.86
CA GLU A 343 54.25 -32.45 -13.48
C GLU A 343 53.05 -31.99 -14.32
N ARG A 344 53.13 -32.15 -15.65
CA ARG A 344 51.98 -31.91 -16.55
C ARG A 344 50.75 -32.70 -16.12
N ASP A 345 50.90 -33.99 -15.80
CA ASP A 345 49.77 -34.82 -15.39
C ASP A 345 49.18 -34.35 -14.06
N THR A 346 50.02 -33.99 -13.08
CA THR A 346 49.54 -33.42 -11.82
C THR A 346 48.79 -32.10 -12.01
N LEU A 347 49.35 -31.18 -12.81
CA LEU A 347 48.70 -29.91 -13.15
C LEU A 347 47.38 -30.13 -13.90
N LYS A 348 47.32 -31.12 -14.78
CA LYS A 348 46.10 -31.45 -15.51
C LYS A 348 45.01 -32.00 -14.58
N THR A 349 45.36 -32.88 -13.64
CA THR A 349 44.41 -33.35 -12.63
C THR A 349 43.92 -32.21 -11.72
N GLN A 350 44.81 -31.30 -11.29
CA GLN A 350 44.40 -30.14 -10.49
C GLN A 350 43.49 -29.19 -11.28
N PHE A 351 43.76 -28.99 -12.57
CA PHE A 351 42.92 -28.19 -13.45
C PHE A 351 41.53 -28.80 -13.61
N ASP A 352 41.45 -30.12 -13.86
CA ASP A 352 40.18 -30.82 -13.98
C ASP A 352 39.38 -30.74 -12.66
N ASP A 353 40.03 -30.94 -11.51
CA ASP A 353 39.39 -30.79 -10.20
C ASP A 353 38.83 -29.37 -9.96
N VAL A 354 39.59 -28.33 -10.32
CA VAL A 354 39.13 -26.93 -10.19
C VAL A 354 37.97 -26.64 -11.15
N LYS A 355 38.04 -27.14 -12.40
CA LYS A 355 37.00 -26.93 -13.41
C LYS A 355 35.67 -27.55 -12.99
N TYR A 356 35.68 -28.81 -12.56
CA TYR A 356 34.44 -29.52 -12.19
C TYR A 356 33.95 -29.16 -10.77
N SER A 357 34.83 -28.78 -9.84
CA SER A 357 34.40 -28.29 -8.51
C SER A 357 33.85 -26.86 -8.54
N GLY A 358 34.32 -26.00 -9.44
CA GLY A 358 33.79 -24.66 -9.65
C GLY A 358 32.35 -24.66 -10.20
N GLU A 359 32.09 -25.48 -11.23
CA GLU A 359 30.74 -25.64 -11.80
C GLU A 359 29.76 -26.26 -10.81
N CYS A 360 30.17 -27.25 -10.01
CA CYS A 360 29.32 -27.83 -8.97
C CYS A 360 28.93 -26.80 -7.90
N LYS A 361 29.84 -25.91 -7.50
CA LYS A 361 29.55 -24.86 -6.51
C LYS A 361 28.60 -23.80 -7.05
N LEU A 362 28.75 -23.39 -8.32
CA LEU A 362 27.78 -22.48 -8.96
C LEU A 362 26.39 -23.10 -9.11
N SER A 363 26.32 -24.38 -9.52
CA SER A 363 25.05 -25.09 -9.66
C SER A 363 24.35 -25.28 -8.30
N SER A 364 25.11 -25.63 -7.25
CA SER A 364 24.59 -25.70 -5.88
C SER A 364 24.10 -24.34 -5.38
N GLY A 365 24.84 -23.27 -5.64
CA GLY A 365 24.46 -21.91 -5.28
C GLY A 365 23.17 -21.45 -5.96
N GLN A 366 23.04 -21.70 -7.27
CA GLN A 366 21.81 -21.42 -8.03
C GLN A 366 20.61 -22.19 -7.49
N LYS A 367 20.77 -23.48 -7.17
CA LYS A 367 19.70 -24.31 -6.62
C LYS A 367 19.24 -23.85 -5.23
N ILE A 368 20.18 -23.40 -4.39
CA ILE A 368 19.86 -22.80 -3.09
C ILE A 368 19.09 -21.49 -3.28
N LEU A 369 19.51 -20.66 -4.25
CA LEU A 369 18.86 -19.38 -4.54
C LEU A 369 17.44 -19.57 -5.08
N GLU A 370 17.23 -20.56 -5.95
CA GLU A 370 15.91 -20.96 -6.45
C GLU A 370 14.99 -21.48 -5.33
N ASN A 371 15.55 -22.25 -4.38
CA ASN A 371 14.81 -22.70 -3.20
C ASN A 371 14.37 -21.51 -2.33
N TYR A 372 15.26 -20.54 -2.07
CA TYR A 372 14.92 -19.34 -1.31
C TYR A 372 13.89 -18.47 -2.04
N GLN A 373 13.99 -18.31 -3.36
CA GLN A 373 12.98 -17.61 -4.16
C GLN A 373 11.62 -18.31 -4.12
N THR A 374 11.61 -19.64 -4.07
CA THR A 374 10.38 -20.42 -3.96
C THR A 374 9.77 -20.33 -2.56
N GLN A 375 10.59 -20.33 -1.51
CA GLN A 375 10.13 -20.08 -0.14
C GLN A 375 9.57 -18.67 0.02
N LEU A 376 10.27 -17.66 -0.51
CA LEU A 376 9.79 -16.27 -0.48
C LEU A 376 8.42 -16.13 -1.15
N ARG A 377 8.24 -16.71 -2.34
CA ARG A 377 6.95 -16.69 -3.04
C ARG A 377 5.83 -17.34 -2.22
N ARG A 378 6.10 -18.47 -1.55
CA ARG A 378 5.11 -19.13 -0.69
C ARG A 378 4.74 -18.26 0.51
N GLU A 379 5.73 -17.68 1.19
CA GLU A 379 5.49 -16.78 2.32
C GLU A 379 4.73 -15.51 1.89
N GLU A 380 4.97 -14.99 0.68
CA GLU A 380 4.21 -13.88 0.11
C GLU A 380 2.75 -14.25 -0.18
N GLU A 381 2.50 -15.44 -0.74
CA GLU A 381 1.16 -15.99 -0.97
C GLU A 381 0.42 -16.22 0.34
N ASP A 382 1.08 -16.81 1.34
CA ASP A 382 0.51 -17.06 2.67
C ASP A 382 0.21 -15.73 3.38
N ARG A 383 1.10 -14.74 3.30
CA ARG A 383 0.86 -13.39 3.84
C ARG A 383 -0.37 -12.75 3.20
N ALA A 384 -0.52 -12.85 1.87
CA ALA A 384 -1.66 -12.30 1.17
C ALA A 384 -2.97 -13.00 1.58
N ALA A 385 -2.96 -14.31 1.77
CA ALA A 385 -4.12 -15.07 2.25
C ALA A 385 -4.53 -14.64 3.67
N VAL A 386 -3.57 -14.52 4.59
CA VAL A 386 -3.81 -14.05 5.97
C VAL A 386 -4.33 -12.61 6.00
N GLU A 387 -3.80 -11.74 5.13
CA GLU A 387 -4.27 -10.36 5.00
C GLU A 387 -5.73 -10.30 4.53
N GLN A 388 -6.12 -11.15 3.58
CA GLN A 388 -7.50 -11.27 3.12
C GLN A 388 -8.45 -11.82 4.20
N GLU A 389 -8.00 -12.81 4.98
CA GLU A 389 -8.74 -13.35 6.13
C GLU A 389 -8.93 -12.28 7.21
N LEU A 390 -7.89 -11.50 7.51
CA LEU A 390 -7.94 -10.39 8.45
C LEU A 390 -8.90 -9.29 7.99
N GLU A 391 -8.87 -8.91 6.71
CA GLU A 391 -9.80 -7.92 6.15
C GLU A 391 -11.25 -8.40 6.26
N SER A 392 -11.48 -9.68 5.94
CA SER A 392 -12.80 -10.31 6.05
C SER A 392 -13.30 -10.33 7.50
N ALA A 393 -12.45 -10.74 8.45
CA ALA A 393 -12.77 -10.73 9.88
C ALA A 393 -13.02 -9.31 10.41
N SER A 394 -12.22 -8.33 9.99
CA SER A 394 -12.39 -6.93 10.36
C SER A 394 -13.71 -6.36 9.86
N LYS A 395 -14.10 -6.69 8.62
CA LYS A 395 -15.40 -6.29 8.05
C LYS A 395 -16.57 -6.88 8.83
N VAL A 396 -16.51 -8.16 9.19
CA VAL A 396 -17.53 -8.82 10.04
C VAL A 396 -17.59 -8.14 11.40
N LEU A 397 -16.44 -7.84 12.01
CA LEU A 397 -16.37 -7.16 13.30
C LEU A 397 -16.98 -5.76 13.26
N VAL A 398 -16.72 -4.97 12.23
CA VAL A 398 -17.36 -3.66 12.03
C VAL A 398 -18.88 -3.79 11.87
N GLN A 399 -19.35 -4.78 11.10
CA GLN A 399 -20.79 -5.04 10.95
C GLN A 399 -21.43 -5.45 12.28
N CYS A 400 -20.76 -6.29 13.09
CA CYS A 400 -21.22 -6.67 14.42
C CYS A 400 -21.29 -5.44 15.35
N LYS A 401 -20.27 -4.58 15.38
CA LYS A 401 -20.27 -3.34 16.16
C LYS A 401 -21.47 -2.46 15.81
N ALA A 402 -21.65 -2.17 14.51
CA ALA A 402 -22.77 -1.38 14.03
C ALA A 402 -24.13 -2.03 14.35
N GLY A 403 -24.22 -3.37 14.26
CA GLY A 403 -25.41 -4.12 14.64
C GLY A 403 -25.75 -4.01 16.13
N VAL A 404 -24.74 -4.07 17.00
CA VAL A 404 -24.88 -3.91 18.46
C VAL A 404 -25.29 -2.48 18.81
N ASP A 405 -24.71 -1.47 18.18
CA ASP A 405 -25.09 -0.06 18.37
C ASP A 405 -26.54 0.19 17.94
N HIS A 406 -26.93 -0.32 16.77
CA HIS A 406 -28.31 -0.19 16.29
C HIS A 406 -29.31 -0.94 17.19
N LEU A 407 -28.94 -2.13 17.68
CA LEU A 407 -29.74 -2.85 18.68
C LEU A 407 -29.89 -2.02 19.96
N HIS A 408 -28.80 -1.41 20.44
CA HIS A 408 -28.81 -0.56 21.62
C HIS A 408 -29.73 0.65 21.47
N GLU A 409 -29.65 1.33 20.32
CA GLU A 409 -30.52 2.46 19.98
C GLU A 409 -31.99 2.03 19.96
N LYS A 410 -32.31 0.90 19.33
CA LYS A 410 -33.67 0.36 19.33
C LYS A 410 -34.16 0.03 20.72
N LEU A 411 -33.33 -0.48 21.62
CA LEU A 411 -33.72 -0.84 22.99
C LEU A 411 -33.69 0.35 23.97
N SER A 412 -33.29 1.55 23.53
CA SER A 412 -33.10 2.74 24.40
C SER A 412 -34.34 3.16 25.18
N HIS A 413 -35.54 2.88 24.67
CA HIS A 413 -36.81 3.21 25.30
C HIS A 413 -37.17 2.28 26.48
N ILE A 414 -36.51 1.13 26.60
CA ILE A 414 -36.73 0.14 27.67
C ILE A 414 -35.92 0.56 28.90
N LYS A 415 -36.62 1.09 29.90
CA LYS A 415 -36.00 1.56 31.15
C LYS A 415 -35.72 0.39 32.08
N VAL A 416 -34.47 -0.07 32.14
CA VAL A 416 -34.01 -1.05 33.15
C VAL A 416 -33.67 -0.30 34.45
N ALA A 417 -33.94 -0.91 35.61
CA ALA A 417 -33.55 -0.32 36.89
C ALA A 417 -32.01 -0.25 36.95
N ARG A 418 -31.45 0.92 37.29
CA ARG A 418 -29.98 1.09 37.40
C ARG A 418 -29.40 0.04 38.35
N SER A 419 -28.58 -0.86 37.81
CA SER A 419 -27.69 -1.68 38.64
C SER A 419 -26.68 -0.74 39.32
N HIS A 420 -26.56 -0.82 40.64
CA HIS A 420 -25.70 0.03 41.49
C HIS A 420 -24.20 -0.31 41.35
N ALA A 421 -23.74 -0.74 40.18
CA ALA A 421 -22.32 -0.90 39.88
C ALA A 421 -21.82 0.35 39.17
N ALA A 422 -20.73 0.95 39.68
CA ALA A 422 -20.08 2.09 39.04
C ALA A 422 -19.66 1.69 37.61
N GLN A 423 -20.39 2.17 36.61
CA GLN A 423 -20.04 1.97 35.20
C GLN A 423 -18.74 2.72 34.95
N ALA A 424 -17.66 1.97 34.71
CA ALA A 424 -16.43 2.54 34.20
C ALA A 424 -16.77 3.29 32.91
N GLN A 425 -16.37 4.56 32.79
CA GLN A 425 -16.48 5.29 31.53
C GLN A 425 -15.45 4.69 30.57
N ILE A 426 -15.89 3.69 29.80
CA ILE A 426 -15.08 3.07 28.76
C ILE A 426 -15.15 4.00 27.55
N ASP A 427 -13.98 4.30 26.99
CA ASP A 427 -13.82 5.13 25.79
C ASP A 427 -14.67 4.55 24.63
N PRO A 428 -15.54 5.35 23.99
CA PRO A 428 -16.35 4.93 22.83
C PRO A 428 -15.53 4.37 21.66
N SER A 429 -14.23 4.68 21.58
CA SER A 429 -13.33 4.16 20.55
C SER A 429 -12.74 2.78 20.86
N SER A 430 -12.89 2.28 22.09
CA SER A 430 -12.33 1.00 22.53
C SER A 430 -13.23 -0.19 22.13
N ASP A 431 -12.63 -1.29 21.69
CA ASP A 431 -13.35 -2.55 21.44
C ASP A 431 -14.08 -3.08 22.69
N ALA A 432 -13.62 -2.71 23.89
CA ALA A 432 -14.27 -3.04 25.15
C ALA A 432 -15.63 -2.34 25.34
N TYR A 433 -15.87 -1.20 24.67
CA TYR A 433 -17.14 -0.47 24.71
C TYR A 433 -18.28 -1.31 24.12
N VAL A 434 -18.01 -2.05 23.05
CA VAL A 434 -19.01 -2.87 22.34
C VAL A 434 -19.53 -3.99 23.23
N LEU A 435 -18.67 -4.59 24.04
CA LEU A 435 -19.06 -5.64 25.00
C LEU A 435 -19.95 -5.08 26.12
N ASP A 436 -19.67 -3.87 26.60
CA ASP A 436 -20.51 -3.19 27.60
C ASP A 436 -21.88 -2.80 27.02
N VAL A 437 -21.91 -2.29 25.78
CA VAL A 437 -23.16 -2.00 25.06
C VAL A 437 -23.97 -3.28 24.82
N LEU A 438 -23.31 -4.38 24.45
CA LEU A 438 -23.95 -5.69 24.29
C LEU A 438 -24.58 -6.19 25.60
N GLY A 439 -23.87 -6.07 26.73
CA GLY A 439 -24.39 -6.42 28.05
C GLY A 439 -25.62 -5.58 28.44
N LYS A 440 -25.60 -4.27 28.13
CA LYS A 440 -26.79 -3.40 28.31
C LYS A 440 -27.96 -3.81 27.42
N CYS A 441 -27.69 -4.27 26.20
CA CYS A 441 -28.72 -4.81 25.30
C CYS A 441 -29.31 -6.12 25.86
N GLU A 442 -28.49 -7.01 26.41
CA GLU A 442 -28.92 -8.25 27.05
C GLU A 442 -29.86 -7.99 28.24
N GLU A 443 -29.48 -7.09 29.16
CA GLU A 443 -30.32 -6.72 30.30
C GLU A 443 -31.68 -6.15 29.87
N ARG A 444 -31.69 -5.30 28.84
CA ARG A 444 -32.91 -4.72 28.26
C ARG A 444 -33.78 -5.77 27.57
N LEU A 445 -33.17 -6.70 26.83
CA LEU A 445 -33.87 -7.80 26.15
C LEU A 445 -34.48 -8.78 27.14
N LEU A 446 -33.75 -9.16 28.19
CA LEU A 446 -34.27 -10.04 29.25
C LEU A 446 -35.48 -9.40 29.95
N LYS A 447 -35.43 -8.10 30.21
CA LYS A 447 -36.58 -7.36 30.74
C LYS A 447 -37.76 -7.36 29.77
N LEU A 448 -37.51 -7.10 28.48
CA LEU A 448 -38.53 -7.14 27.45
C LEU A 448 -39.19 -8.52 27.36
N MET A 449 -38.41 -9.59 27.40
CA MET A 449 -38.91 -10.97 27.38
C MET A 449 -39.79 -11.27 28.60
N ALA A 450 -39.39 -10.82 29.79
CA ALA A 450 -40.19 -10.99 31.01
C ALA A 450 -41.49 -10.14 31.03
N GLU A 451 -41.53 -9.02 30.30
CA GLU A 451 -42.74 -8.24 30.07
C GLU A 451 -43.64 -8.92 29.03
N LEU A 452 -43.05 -9.43 27.94
CA LEU A 452 -43.77 -10.17 26.89
C LEU A 452 -44.41 -11.47 27.40
N GLU A 453 -43.76 -12.19 28.34
CA GLU A 453 -44.33 -13.39 28.95
C GLU A 453 -45.65 -13.14 29.70
N LYS A 454 -45.92 -11.88 30.08
CA LYS A 454 -47.15 -11.49 30.78
C LYS A 454 -48.26 -11.06 29.82
N GLU A 455 -47.95 -10.88 28.53
CA GLU A 455 -48.88 -10.44 27.50
C GLU A 455 -49.19 -11.58 26.53
N ASP A 456 -50.43 -11.66 26.04
CA ASP A 456 -50.81 -12.63 25.02
C ASP A 456 -50.39 -12.12 23.64
N VAL A 457 -49.18 -12.49 23.24
CA VAL A 457 -48.55 -12.08 21.99
C VAL A 457 -49.43 -12.37 20.77
N GLU A 458 -50.24 -13.43 20.80
CA GLU A 458 -51.09 -13.80 19.67
C GLU A 458 -52.36 -12.93 19.57
N ALA A 459 -52.90 -12.51 20.71
CA ALA A 459 -53.97 -11.51 20.77
C ALA A 459 -53.47 -10.12 20.31
N GLU A 460 -52.27 -9.71 20.73
CA GLU A 460 -51.69 -8.41 20.38
C GLU A 460 -51.29 -8.34 18.90
N LEU A 461 -50.73 -9.41 18.34
CA LEU A 461 -50.45 -9.52 16.90
C LEU A 461 -51.73 -9.50 16.05
N LYS A 462 -52.83 -10.04 16.58
CA LYS A 462 -54.15 -9.98 15.93
C LYS A 462 -54.74 -8.56 15.99
N ALA A 463 -54.54 -7.85 17.10
CA ALA A 463 -54.91 -6.43 17.25
C ALA A 463 -54.06 -5.52 16.33
N MET A 464 -52.76 -5.78 16.18
CA MET A 464 -51.90 -5.05 15.25
C MET A 464 -52.25 -5.28 13.77
N ARG A 465 -52.84 -6.43 13.43
CA ARG A 465 -53.39 -6.72 12.09
C ARG A 465 -54.75 -6.06 11.85
N ALA A 466 -55.42 -5.52 12.87
CA ALA A 466 -56.66 -4.79 12.68
C ALA A 466 -56.39 -3.47 11.93
N GLU A 467 -57.26 -3.12 10.98
CA GLU A 467 -57.12 -1.90 10.16
C GLU A 467 -57.10 -0.63 11.01
N GLU A 468 -57.78 -0.62 12.17
CA GLU A 468 -57.85 0.52 13.09
C GLU A 468 -56.49 0.88 13.69
N PHE A 469 -55.66 -0.13 14.03
CA PHE A 469 -54.32 0.09 14.55
C PHE A 469 -53.38 0.63 13.46
N ASN A 470 -53.47 0.10 12.24
CA ASN A 470 -52.66 0.57 11.11
C ASN A 470 -52.97 2.02 10.74
N GLN A 471 -54.25 2.42 10.74
CA GLN A 471 -54.66 3.82 10.51
C GLN A 471 -54.15 4.77 11.61
N GLN A 472 -54.17 4.34 12.87
CA GLN A 472 -53.69 5.14 13.99
C GLN A 472 -52.15 5.31 13.94
N VAL A 473 -51.43 4.27 13.52
CA VAL A 473 -49.98 4.33 13.31
C VAL A 473 -49.63 5.20 12.10
N GLU A 474 -50.36 5.06 10.99
CA GLU A 474 -50.21 5.91 9.79
C GLU A 474 -50.40 7.40 10.10
N SER A 475 -51.37 7.75 10.96
CA SER A 475 -51.60 9.15 11.37
C SER A 475 -50.47 9.78 12.18
N LYS A 476 -49.55 8.96 12.72
CA LYS A 476 -48.42 9.39 13.56
C LYS A 476 -47.06 9.24 12.88
N LEU A 477 -47.00 8.84 11.61
CA LEU A 477 -45.73 8.73 10.89
C LEU A 477 -45.18 10.12 10.48
N PRO A 478 -43.86 10.37 10.63
CA PRO A 478 -43.21 11.57 10.09
C PRO A 478 -43.36 11.67 8.56
N GLN A 479 -43.52 12.89 8.04
CA GLN A 479 -43.80 13.17 6.62
C GLN A 479 -42.73 12.66 5.63
N HIS A 480 -41.52 12.34 6.09
CA HIS A 480 -40.42 11.84 5.25
C HIS A 480 -40.34 10.31 5.16
N ASN A 481 -41.23 9.59 5.86
CA ASN A 481 -41.13 8.14 5.98
C ASN A 481 -41.91 7.45 4.84
N VAL A 482 -41.24 7.13 3.74
CA VAL A 482 -41.82 6.43 2.58
C VAL A 482 -41.76 4.92 2.82
N ARG A 483 -42.91 4.29 3.09
CA ARG A 483 -42.98 2.82 3.13
C ARG A 483 -42.87 2.27 1.71
N ILE A 484 -41.88 1.41 1.48
CA ILE A 484 -41.78 0.61 0.25
C ILE A 484 -42.81 -0.52 0.36
N SER A 485 -43.86 -0.45 -0.46
CA SER A 485 -44.85 -1.51 -0.54
C SER A 485 -44.21 -2.72 -1.22
N LEU A 486 -43.99 -3.81 -0.47
CA LEU A 486 -43.51 -5.07 -1.04
C LEU A 486 -44.60 -5.61 -1.96
N ALA A 487 -44.27 -5.79 -3.24
CA ALA A 487 -45.16 -6.28 -4.28
C ALA A 487 -45.75 -7.65 -3.86
N GLY A 488 -46.98 -7.63 -3.38
CA GLY A 488 -47.68 -8.81 -2.88
C GLY A 488 -48.89 -8.53 -1.98
N GLN A 489 -49.05 -7.30 -1.46
CA GLN A 489 -50.16 -6.94 -0.57
C GLN A 489 -50.89 -5.63 -0.94
N SER A 490 -50.96 -5.25 -2.21
CA SER A 490 -51.89 -4.21 -2.67
C SER A 490 -53.09 -4.85 -3.37
N ARG A 491 -54.16 -5.01 -2.60
CA ARG A 491 -55.51 -5.23 -3.13
C ARG A 491 -55.91 -3.98 -3.90
N GLU A 492 -56.23 -4.19 -5.17
CA GLU A 492 -56.80 -3.28 -6.15
C GLU A 492 -57.62 -2.14 -5.52
N LYS A 493 -57.07 -0.92 -5.55
CA LYS A 493 -57.83 0.33 -5.40
C LYS A 493 -57.57 1.17 -6.64
N SER A 494 -58.47 1.04 -7.60
CA SER A 494 -58.74 2.02 -8.65
C SER A 494 -59.23 3.31 -8.01
N TYR A 495 -58.67 4.45 -8.40
CA TYR A 495 -59.11 5.87 -8.31
C TYR A 495 -57.81 6.69 -8.40
N ASP A 496 -57.66 7.78 -9.15
CA ASP A 496 -58.44 8.47 -10.17
C ASP A 496 -57.38 9.37 -10.84
N ASP A 497 -57.50 9.54 -12.15
CA ASP A 497 -56.60 10.29 -13.02
C ASP A 497 -56.84 11.79 -12.81
N ASP A 498 -55.81 12.55 -12.42
CA ASP A 498 -55.62 13.98 -12.71
C ASP A 498 -54.49 14.56 -11.82
N SER A 499 -53.28 14.63 -12.36
CA SER A 499 -52.42 15.79 -12.12
C SER A 499 -51.32 15.87 -13.17
N ASP A 500 -51.50 16.79 -14.11
CA ASP A 500 -50.46 17.35 -14.96
C ASP A 500 -49.26 17.79 -14.10
N SER A 501 -48.09 17.19 -14.37
CA SER A 501 -46.80 17.79 -14.07
C SER A 501 -45.82 17.36 -15.14
N ALA A 502 -45.80 18.12 -16.22
CA ALA A 502 -44.71 18.11 -17.19
C ALA A 502 -43.47 18.70 -16.52
N GLU A 503 -42.43 17.90 -16.34
CA GLU A 503 -41.03 18.36 -16.42
C GLU A 503 -40.10 17.15 -16.61
N ASP A 504 -39.68 16.99 -17.87
CA ASP A 504 -38.37 16.54 -18.35
C ASP A 504 -37.45 15.77 -17.37
N ASP A 505 -37.73 14.48 -17.17
CA ASP A 505 -36.72 13.51 -16.75
C ASP A 505 -36.29 12.68 -17.96
N GLY A 506 -35.07 12.92 -18.42
CA GLY A 506 -34.40 12.12 -19.44
C GLY A 506 -34.45 10.64 -19.06
N GLU A 507 -35.32 9.90 -19.74
CA GLU A 507 -35.58 8.48 -19.51
C GLU A 507 -34.32 7.67 -19.85
N VAL A 508 -33.41 7.52 -18.88
CA VAL A 508 -32.24 6.66 -19.00
C VAL A 508 -32.74 5.23 -19.07
N LEU A 509 -32.84 4.72 -20.31
CA LEU A 509 -33.20 3.34 -20.62
C LEU A 509 -32.44 2.38 -19.71
N SER A 510 -33.17 1.65 -18.86
CA SER A 510 -32.57 0.68 -17.95
C SER A 510 -31.70 -0.32 -18.74
N ARG A 511 -30.60 -0.79 -18.13
CA ARG A 511 -29.68 -1.78 -18.73
C ARG A 511 -30.43 -3.00 -19.29
N ALA A 512 -31.54 -3.39 -18.69
CA ALA A 512 -32.41 -4.47 -19.17
C ALA A 512 -33.17 -4.10 -20.45
N ALA A 513 -33.67 -2.86 -20.57
CA ALA A 513 -34.33 -2.36 -21.77
C ALA A 513 -33.35 -2.27 -22.95
N VAL A 514 -32.14 -1.73 -22.72
CA VAL A 514 -31.08 -1.68 -23.75
C VAL A 514 -30.69 -3.09 -24.20
N LYS A 515 -30.58 -4.05 -23.26
CA LYS A 515 -30.25 -5.45 -23.57
C LYS A 515 -31.36 -6.14 -24.37
N LYS A 516 -32.63 -5.85 -24.07
CA LYS A 516 -33.78 -6.39 -24.80
C LYS A 516 -33.88 -5.82 -26.21
N GLN A 517 -33.62 -4.52 -26.37
CA GLN A 517 -33.67 -3.83 -27.66
C GLN A 517 -32.51 -4.26 -28.58
N SER A 518 -31.32 -4.44 -28.02
CA SER A 518 -30.16 -5.01 -28.76
C SER A 518 -30.37 -6.47 -29.13
N GLN A 519 -30.97 -7.29 -28.27
CA GLN A 519 -31.35 -8.67 -28.62
C GLN A 519 -32.40 -8.71 -29.75
N GLN A 520 -33.40 -7.83 -29.72
CA GLN A 520 -34.40 -7.73 -30.79
C GLN A 520 -33.79 -7.32 -32.14
N LEU A 521 -32.79 -6.42 -32.15
CA LEU A 521 -32.06 -6.06 -33.36
C LEU A 521 -31.23 -7.24 -33.91
N ILE A 522 -30.62 -8.04 -33.05
CA ILE A 522 -29.88 -9.25 -33.44
C ILE A 522 -30.86 -10.29 -34.00
N ASP A 523 -32.00 -10.51 -33.36
CA ASP A 523 -33.02 -11.46 -33.79
C ASP A 523 -33.69 -11.05 -35.11
N GLN A 524 -33.84 -9.75 -35.35
CA GLN A 524 -34.32 -9.22 -36.64
C GLN A 524 -33.29 -9.42 -37.76
N LYS A 525 -31.99 -9.27 -37.47
CA LYS A 525 -30.92 -9.49 -38.47
C LYS A 525 -30.58 -10.97 -38.70
N THR A 526 -30.86 -11.85 -37.74
CA THR A 526 -30.53 -13.29 -37.82
C THR A 526 -31.66 -14.16 -38.38
N LYS A 527 -32.87 -13.60 -38.60
CA LYS A 527 -33.95 -14.30 -39.32
C LYS A 527 -33.60 -14.54 -40.79
N LYS A 528 -32.91 -15.66 -41.05
CA LYS A 528 -32.80 -16.27 -42.39
C LYS A 528 -34.21 -16.53 -42.95
N ARG A 529 -34.50 -15.95 -44.12
CA ARG A 529 -35.68 -16.27 -44.95
C ARG A 529 -35.69 -17.77 -45.26
N VAL A 530 -36.60 -18.53 -44.65
CA VAL A 530 -36.86 -19.92 -45.05
C VAL A 530 -37.84 -19.94 -46.22
N ALA A 531 -37.44 -20.64 -47.28
CA ALA A 531 -38.15 -20.76 -48.56
C ALA A 531 -39.45 -21.58 -48.46
N ARG A 532 -40.43 -21.18 -49.28
CA ARG A 532 -41.75 -21.81 -49.50
C ARG A 532 -41.65 -23.31 -49.84
N LYS A 533 -42.47 -24.16 -49.21
CA LYS A 533 -42.80 -25.51 -49.72
C LYS A 533 -44.16 -25.50 -50.43
N LYS A 534 -44.16 -25.99 -51.68
CA LYS A 534 -45.31 -26.22 -52.56
C LYS A 534 -46.27 -27.24 -51.92
N LYS A 535 -47.58 -26.94 -51.96
CA LYS A 535 -48.65 -27.89 -51.65
C LYS A 535 -48.85 -28.84 -52.83
N THR A 536 -48.70 -30.14 -52.60
CA THR A 536 -49.17 -31.20 -53.49
C THR A 536 -50.64 -31.49 -53.19
N LYS A 537 -51.46 -31.56 -54.25
CA LYS A 537 -52.86 -32.00 -54.23
C LYS A 537 -52.94 -33.48 -53.87
N LYS A 538 -53.87 -33.83 -52.99
CA LYS A 538 -54.72 -35.01 -53.13
C LYS A 538 -56.13 -34.61 -52.74
#